data_AF-A0A9E5YBE8-F1
#
_entry.id   AF-A0A9E5YBE8-F1
#
_cell.length_a   1.000
_cell.length_b   1.000
_cell.length_c   1.000
_cell.angle_alpha   90.00
_cell.angle_beta   90.00
_cell.angle_gamma   90.00
#
_symmetry.space_group_name_H-M   'P 1'
#
loop_
_entity.id
_entity.type
_entity.pdbx_description
1 polymer ?
#
loop_
_entity_poly.entity_id
_entity_poly.type
_entity_poly.pdbx_seq_one_letter_code
_entity_poly.pdbx_strand_id
1 'polypeptide(L)'
;MQKENSQDLNILRHSASHILAQAVKRLFPQAKLGIGPSIKDGFYYDFDIDGELLSQNLPRIEEGMREIVKENLPFKKEKVSKSEAEYIFKGREEPYKLELLKEIEDDVVTLYSQGDFVDLCRGPHIENTGKVKFFTLLSVAGAYWKGKEGNPMLSRIYGTAFFTQDAVKQHLIILEEAKKRDHRRIGKDMHLFTISAQMGAGLAICYPRGAMLREILESFEKEEHLKRGYQLVWTPHISRSHLWEKSGHLDFYRENMYLFSVGKEEYVIKPMNCPGHILIYKSKIRSYRNLPIRFFELGTVYRREESGVLHGLLRLRGFTQDDAHIFCMPSQVVEEVRGVISFVLFMMNIFKLGYRVTLSTRPAKYIGSLASWDKATEALRNALREENLNFEVALGEGAFYGPKIDIQMEDALGRLWQGATIQVDFNLPERFNLTYVDSNGEKKQVVMIHRVVLGTIERFLGVLIEHLGGNFPLWLSPIQVRVLTVTEKEASYAQDICQQMRTEGIRAEVDVRNEMLGYKVRETELDRIPYMVILGKEEAKKKVLTVREKKGNNLKNVILEDFLQMLKDKVKQRE
;
A
#
# COMPACT_ATOMS: atom_id res chain seq x y z
N MET A 1 -6.87 23.83 -19.00
CA MET A 1 -7.74 22.71 -18.62
C MET A 1 -8.32 23.00 -17.26
N GLN A 2 -9.63 23.31 -17.19
CA GLN A 2 -10.32 23.44 -15.90
C GLN A 2 -10.14 22.11 -15.16
N LYS A 3 -9.64 22.15 -13.91
CA LYS A 3 -9.68 20.99 -13.02
C LYS A 3 -11.15 20.60 -12.88
N GLU A 4 -11.54 19.46 -13.44
CA GLU A 4 -12.88 18.90 -13.22
C GLU A 4 -13.09 18.80 -11.70
N ASN A 5 -14.18 19.39 -11.20
CA ASN A 5 -14.48 19.38 -9.78
C ASN A 5 -14.73 17.92 -9.34
N SER A 6 -14.00 17.44 -8.32
CA SER A 6 -14.06 16.04 -7.87
C SER A 6 -15.47 15.62 -7.45
N GLN A 7 -16.26 16.58 -6.93
CA GLN A 7 -17.65 16.36 -6.56
C GLN A 7 -18.53 16.08 -7.78
N ASP A 8 -18.34 16.80 -8.89
CA ASP A 8 -19.15 16.63 -10.09
C ASP A 8 -18.87 15.29 -10.78
N LEU A 9 -17.61 14.83 -10.76
CA LEU A 9 -17.24 13.50 -11.24
C LEU A 9 -17.87 12.38 -10.41
N ASN A 10 -17.92 12.54 -9.08
CA ASN A 10 -18.58 11.55 -8.21
C ASN A 10 -20.07 11.43 -8.54
N ILE A 11 -20.75 12.57 -8.76
CA ILE A 11 -22.17 12.60 -9.15
C ILE A 11 -22.39 11.94 -10.52
N LEU A 12 -21.52 12.25 -11.49
CA LEU A 12 -21.56 11.65 -12.82
C LEU A 12 -21.41 10.12 -12.75
N ARG A 13 -20.43 9.64 -12.00
CA ARG A 13 -20.14 8.21 -11.84
C ARG A 13 -21.22 7.46 -11.05
N HIS A 14 -21.80 8.11 -10.05
CA HIS A 14 -22.95 7.56 -9.35
C HIS A 14 -24.19 7.46 -10.24
N SER A 15 -24.38 8.43 -11.14
CA SER A 15 -25.42 8.36 -12.18
C SER A 15 -25.13 7.25 -13.20
N ALA A 16 -23.87 7.06 -13.57
CA ALA A 16 -23.44 5.96 -14.43
C ALA A 16 -23.69 4.57 -13.80
N SER A 17 -23.55 4.43 -12.47
CA SER A 17 -23.84 3.16 -11.79
C SER A 17 -25.33 2.78 -11.87
N HIS A 18 -26.25 3.75 -11.78
CA HIS A 18 -27.68 3.49 -11.98
C HIS A 18 -28.01 3.12 -13.43
N ILE A 19 -27.39 3.77 -14.41
CA ILE A 19 -27.54 3.41 -15.83
C ILE A 19 -27.05 1.98 -16.07
N LEU A 20 -25.93 1.58 -15.45
CA LEU A 20 -25.44 0.20 -15.47
C LEU A 20 -26.48 -0.77 -14.88
N ALA A 21 -27.02 -0.47 -13.71
CA ALA A 21 -28.03 -1.33 -13.07
C ALA A 21 -29.30 -1.47 -13.94
N GLN A 22 -29.78 -0.39 -14.54
CA GLN A 22 -30.90 -0.44 -15.47
C GLN A 22 -30.58 -1.30 -16.71
N ALA A 23 -29.38 -1.13 -17.31
CA ALA A 23 -28.97 -1.92 -18.46
C ALA A 23 -28.92 -3.43 -18.13
N VAL A 24 -28.38 -3.78 -16.96
CA VAL A 24 -28.37 -5.17 -16.47
C VAL A 24 -29.79 -5.68 -16.25
N LYS A 25 -30.70 -4.93 -15.62
CA LYS A 25 -32.09 -5.35 -15.43
C LYS A 25 -32.86 -5.51 -16.75
N ARG A 26 -32.58 -4.70 -17.77
CA ARG A 26 -33.17 -4.87 -19.12
C ARG A 26 -32.70 -6.16 -19.78
N LEU A 27 -31.41 -6.47 -19.67
CA LEU A 27 -30.84 -7.66 -20.30
C LEU A 27 -31.11 -8.96 -19.50
N PHE A 28 -31.14 -8.84 -18.17
CA PHE A 28 -31.31 -9.94 -17.22
C PHE A 28 -32.35 -9.54 -16.15
N PRO A 29 -33.65 -9.66 -16.44
CA PRO A 29 -34.71 -9.27 -15.50
C PRO A 29 -34.64 -9.96 -14.14
N GLN A 30 -34.07 -11.18 -14.10
CA GLN A 30 -33.88 -12.00 -12.91
C GLN A 30 -32.78 -11.51 -11.96
N ALA A 31 -31.83 -10.68 -12.42
CA ALA A 31 -30.73 -10.20 -11.57
C ALA A 31 -31.29 -9.38 -10.39
N LYS A 32 -30.76 -9.62 -9.18
CA LYS A 32 -31.12 -8.81 -8.00
C LYS A 32 -30.04 -7.75 -7.72
N LEU A 33 -30.47 -6.58 -7.27
CA LEU A 33 -29.63 -5.39 -7.14
C LEU A 33 -29.04 -5.26 -5.73
N GLY A 34 -27.72 -5.22 -5.64
CA GLY A 34 -26.97 -4.95 -4.42
C GLY A 34 -26.70 -3.45 -4.21
N ILE A 35 -25.42 -3.07 -4.10
CA ILE A 35 -24.96 -1.69 -3.86
C ILE A 35 -24.14 -1.22 -5.06
N GLY A 36 -24.31 0.04 -5.45
CA GLY A 36 -23.57 0.63 -6.57
C GLY A 36 -23.09 2.06 -6.35
N PRO A 37 -21.98 2.26 -5.61
CA PRO A 37 -21.47 3.59 -5.29
C PRO A 37 -20.53 4.10 -6.39
N SER A 38 -20.34 5.42 -6.43
CA SER A 38 -19.16 6.01 -7.07
C SER A 38 -17.90 5.74 -6.24
N ILE A 39 -16.78 5.53 -6.90
CA ILE A 39 -15.45 5.40 -6.31
C ILE A 39 -14.48 6.41 -6.93
N LYS A 40 -13.30 6.60 -6.32
CA LYS A 40 -12.31 7.62 -6.70
C LYS A 40 -12.02 7.67 -8.21
N ASP A 41 -11.99 6.53 -8.88
CA ASP A 41 -11.61 6.39 -10.28
C ASP A 41 -12.72 5.81 -11.17
N GLY A 42 -13.96 5.72 -10.66
CA GLY A 42 -15.06 5.13 -11.42
C GLY A 42 -16.29 4.83 -10.57
N PHE A 43 -16.92 3.69 -10.81
CA PHE A 43 -18.06 3.18 -10.06
C PHE A 43 -18.08 1.66 -10.13
N TYR A 44 -18.89 1.04 -9.28
CA TYR A 44 -19.26 -0.35 -9.47
C TYR A 44 -20.75 -0.55 -9.18
N TYR A 45 -21.27 -1.73 -9.51
CA TYR A 45 -22.57 -2.18 -9.06
C TYR A 45 -22.54 -3.69 -8.78
N ASP A 46 -23.09 -4.10 -7.64
CA ASP A 46 -23.20 -5.51 -7.23
C ASP A 46 -24.53 -6.13 -7.69
N PHE A 47 -24.45 -7.32 -8.27
CA PHE A 47 -25.59 -8.07 -8.77
C PHE A 47 -25.59 -9.49 -8.22
N ASP A 48 -26.76 -9.96 -7.79
CA ASP A 48 -26.98 -11.38 -7.51
C ASP A 48 -27.42 -12.07 -8.81
N ILE A 49 -26.40 -12.49 -9.55
CA ILE A 49 -26.48 -13.25 -10.79
C ILE A 49 -25.09 -13.82 -11.07
N ASP A 50 -25.02 -14.88 -11.88
CA ASP A 50 -23.77 -15.49 -12.26
C ASP A 50 -22.77 -14.50 -12.90
N GLY A 51 -21.54 -14.50 -12.38
CA GLY A 51 -20.50 -13.57 -12.78
C GLY A 51 -19.87 -13.91 -14.14
N GLU A 52 -19.85 -15.19 -14.52
CA GLU A 52 -19.41 -15.60 -15.85
C GLU A 52 -20.37 -15.10 -16.92
N LEU A 53 -21.68 -15.22 -16.67
CA LEU A 53 -22.72 -14.66 -17.52
C LEU A 53 -22.55 -13.14 -17.74
N LEU A 54 -22.29 -12.37 -16.67
CA LEU A 54 -22.03 -10.92 -16.79
C LEU A 54 -20.75 -10.64 -17.58
N SER A 55 -19.69 -11.41 -17.32
CA SER A 55 -18.38 -11.22 -17.98
C SER A 55 -18.48 -11.44 -19.49
N GLN A 56 -19.19 -12.49 -19.93
CA GLN A 56 -19.39 -12.80 -21.35
C GLN A 56 -20.27 -11.77 -22.06
N ASN A 57 -21.17 -11.11 -21.32
CA ASN A 57 -22.12 -10.12 -21.87
C ASN A 57 -21.71 -8.67 -21.57
N LEU A 58 -20.51 -8.42 -21.05
CA LEU A 58 -20.05 -7.07 -20.70
C LEU A 58 -20.16 -6.07 -21.88
N PRO A 59 -19.80 -6.43 -23.13
CA PRO A 59 -20.00 -5.54 -24.28
C PRO A 59 -21.48 -5.22 -24.56
N ARG A 60 -22.38 -6.19 -24.38
CA ARG A 60 -23.84 -6.00 -24.58
C ARG A 60 -24.45 -5.15 -23.48
N ILE A 61 -23.99 -5.31 -22.24
CA ILE A 61 -24.39 -4.45 -21.11
C ILE A 61 -23.97 -3.01 -21.40
N GLU A 62 -22.74 -2.79 -21.85
CA GLU A 62 -22.25 -1.45 -22.19
C GLU A 62 -23.02 -0.83 -23.38
N GLU A 63 -23.43 -1.63 -24.36
CA GLU A 63 -24.34 -1.19 -25.42
C GLU A 63 -25.73 -0.79 -24.88
N GLY A 64 -26.32 -1.59 -24.00
CA GLY A 64 -27.58 -1.25 -23.32
C GLY A 64 -27.49 0.04 -22.49
N MET A 65 -26.34 0.30 -21.85
CA MET A 65 -26.09 1.59 -21.20
C MET A 65 -26.10 2.75 -22.21
N ARG A 66 -25.50 2.57 -23.40
CA ARG A 66 -25.51 3.60 -24.46
C ARG A 66 -26.91 3.87 -24.98
N GLU A 67 -27.77 2.86 -25.08
CA GLU A 67 -29.18 3.02 -25.45
C GLU A 67 -29.93 3.87 -24.42
N ILE A 68 -29.79 3.57 -23.12
CA ILE A 68 -30.40 4.34 -22.03
C ILE A 68 -29.91 5.80 -22.01
N VAL A 69 -28.64 6.04 -22.34
CA VAL A 69 -28.09 7.39 -22.46
C VAL A 69 -28.72 8.14 -23.64
N LYS A 70 -28.97 7.47 -24.77
CA LYS A 70 -29.67 8.07 -25.93
C LYS A 70 -31.13 8.43 -25.62
N GLU A 71 -31.80 7.68 -24.74
CA GLU A 71 -33.16 7.97 -24.30
C GLU A 71 -33.28 9.26 -23.47
N ASN A 72 -32.16 9.76 -22.91
CA ASN A 72 -32.09 11.03 -22.18
C ASN A 72 -33.13 11.14 -21.03
N LEU A 73 -33.29 10.05 -20.27
CA LEU A 73 -34.28 9.93 -19.19
C LEU A 73 -33.92 10.83 -18.01
N PRO A 74 -34.89 11.56 -17.40
CA PRO A 74 -34.63 12.36 -16.21
C PRO A 74 -34.45 11.48 -14.96
N PHE A 75 -33.52 11.84 -14.09
CA PHE A 75 -33.41 11.25 -12.76
C PHE A 75 -34.41 11.93 -11.81
N LYS A 76 -35.44 11.21 -11.37
CA LYS A 76 -36.48 11.74 -10.48
C LYS A 76 -36.26 11.26 -9.07
N LYS A 77 -36.15 12.21 -8.13
CA LYS A 77 -36.00 11.94 -6.70
C LYS A 77 -37.37 11.96 -6.03
N GLU A 78 -37.73 10.87 -5.38
CA GLU A 78 -38.99 10.73 -4.65
C GLU A 78 -38.69 10.41 -3.19
N LYS A 79 -39.37 11.12 -2.27
CA LYS A 79 -39.37 10.79 -0.84
C LYS A 79 -40.61 9.97 -0.56
N VAL A 80 -40.42 8.74 -0.11
CA VAL A 80 -41.50 7.80 0.17
C VAL A 80 -41.38 7.30 1.60
N SER A 81 -42.49 6.83 2.15
CA SER A 81 -42.44 6.12 3.43
C SER A 81 -41.64 4.82 3.31
N LYS A 82 -41.01 4.40 4.39
CA LYS A 82 -40.27 3.13 4.44
C LYS A 82 -41.16 1.93 4.07
N SER A 83 -42.41 1.92 4.52
CA SER A 83 -43.39 0.87 4.18
C SER A 83 -43.75 0.84 2.69
N GLU A 84 -43.86 2.02 2.05
CA GLU A 84 -44.08 2.12 0.61
C GLU A 84 -42.86 1.62 -0.18
N ALA A 85 -41.64 2.00 0.22
CA ALA A 85 -40.43 1.47 -0.38
C ALA A 85 -40.33 -0.06 -0.22
N GLU A 86 -40.66 -0.60 0.96
CA GLU A 86 -40.71 -2.04 1.20
C GLU A 86 -41.72 -2.73 0.28
N TYR A 87 -42.90 -2.15 0.08
CA TYR A 87 -43.90 -2.68 -0.85
C TYR A 87 -43.36 -2.73 -2.30
N ILE A 88 -42.73 -1.65 -2.76
CA ILE A 88 -42.13 -1.56 -4.11
C ILE A 88 -41.05 -2.64 -4.30
N PHE A 89 -40.08 -2.74 -3.39
CA PHE A 89 -38.97 -3.68 -3.55
C PHE A 89 -39.38 -5.13 -3.29
N LYS A 90 -40.41 -5.38 -2.48
CA LYS A 90 -41.00 -6.71 -2.34
C LYS A 90 -41.71 -7.15 -3.62
N GLY A 91 -42.47 -6.26 -4.26
CA GLY A 91 -43.13 -6.54 -5.55
C GLY A 91 -42.14 -6.74 -6.70
N ARG A 92 -40.96 -6.13 -6.63
CA ARG A 92 -39.84 -6.32 -7.58
C ARG A 92 -38.90 -7.46 -7.20
N GLU A 93 -39.17 -8.15 -6.08
CA GLU A 93 -38.36 -9.22 -5.52
C GLU A 93 -36.87 -8.83 -5.34
N GLU A 94 -36.59 -7.68 -4.74
CA GLU A 94 -35.22 -7.18 -4.53
C GLU A 94 -34.78 -7.39 -3.05
N PRO A 95 -34.30 -8.59 -2.66
CA PRO A 95 -34.05 -8.94 -1.26
C PRO A 95 -33.00 -8.06 -0.59
N TYR A 96 -31.94 -7.69 -1.31
CA TYR A 96 -30.86 -6.86 -0.80
C TYR A 96 -31.31 -5.43 -0.49
N LYS A 97 -32.24 -4.87 -1.30
CA LYS A 97 -32.83 -3.55 -1.03
C LYS A 97 -33.74 -3.58 0.20
N LEU A 98 -34.50 -4.66 0.39
CA LEU A 98 -35.30 -4.87 1.59
C LEU A 98 -34.42 -5.00 2.85
N GLU A 99 -33.26 -5.65 2.75
CA GLU A 99 -32.30 -5.72 3.85
C GLU A 99 -31.73 -4.33 4.20
N LEU A 100 -31.33 -3.54 3.19
CA LEU A 100 -30.86 -2.17 3.39
C LEU A 100 -31.93 -1.28 4.03
N LEU A 101 -33.20 -1.41 3.63
CA LEU A 101 -34.30 -0.66 4.23
C LEU A 101 -34.42 -0.94 5.73
N LYS A 102 -34.33 -2.20 6.16
CA LYS A 102 -34.43 -2.56 7.58
C LYS A 102 -33.39 -1.85 8.44
N GLU A 103 -32.19 -1.60 7.91
CA GLU A 103 -31.09 -0.92 8.61
C GLU A 103 -31.22 0.60 8.66
N ILE A 104 -32.08 1.19 7.83
CA ILE A 104 -32.33 2.62 7.87
C ILE A 104 -33.29 2.92 9.04
N GLU A 105 -32.84 3.72 10.01
CA GLU A 105 -33.65 4.12 11.16
C GLU A 105 -34.76 5.12 10.78
N ASP A 106 -34.54 5.92 9.73
CA ASP A 106 -35.50 6.93 9.26
C ASP A 106 -36.77 6.29 8.66
N ASP A 107 -37.94 6.83 9.02
CA ASP A 107 -39.25 6.40 8.47
C ASP A 107 -39.49 6.85 7.02
N VAL A 108 -38.68 7.79 6.53
CA VAL A 108 -38.74 8.33 5.17
C VAL A 108 -37.44 8.06 4.47
N VAL A 109 -37.55 7.40 3.31
CA VAL A 109 -36.40 7.07 2.47
C VAL A 109 -36.51 7.77 1.11
N THR A 110 -35.39 7.82 0.39
CA THR A 110 -35.35 8.39 -0.95
C THR A 110 -35.21 7.29 -1.98
N LEU A 111 -36.06 7.34 -3.00
CA LEU A 111 -35.93 6.54 -4.22
C LEU A 111 -35.53 7.44 -5.39
N TYR A 112 -34.72 6.90 -6.30
CA TYR A 112 -34.47 7.52 -7.59
C TYR A 112 -35.03 6.64 -8.70
N SER A 113 -35.78 7.25 -9.62
CA SER A 113 -36.30 6.59 -10.81
C SER A 113 -35.73 7.19 -12.10
N GLN A 114 -35.50 6.34 -13.10
CA GLN A 114 -35.14 6.72 -14.47
C GLN A 114 -35.85 5.78 -15.46
N GLY A 115 -36.88 6.29 -16.14
CA GLY A 115 -37.79 5.44 -16.92
C GLY A 115 -38.41 4.36 -16.05
N ASP A 116 -38.23 3.09 -16.43
CA ASP A 116 -38.82 1.93 -15.71
C ASP A 116 -37.99 1.46 -14.50
N PHE A 117 -36.77 1.98 -14.36
CA PHE A 117 -35.86 1.62 -13.27
C PHE A 117 -36.11 2.47 -12.03
N VAL A 118 -36.06 1.84 -10.86
CA VAL A 118 -36.11 2.49 -9.55
C VAL A 118 -35.06 1.88 -8.63
N ASP A 119 -34.40 2.71 -7.84
CA ASP A 119 -33.39 2.27 -6.88
C ASP A 119 -33.47 3.03 -5.55
N LEU A 120 -33.07 2.35 -4.47
CA LEU A 120 -32.93 2.92 -3.13
C LEU A 120 -31.62 3.67 -3.05
N CYS A 121 -31.68 4.99 -3.06
CA CYS A 121 -30.49 5.82 -3.15
C CYS A 121 -30.72 7.21 -2.54
N ARG A 122 -29.71 7.76 -1.86
CA ARG A 122 -29.75 9.15 -1.32
C ARG A 122 -29.37 10.20 -2.38
N GLY A 123 -28.58 9.80 -3.38
CA GLY A 123 -27.99 10.66 -4.40
C GLY A 123 -26.90 11.59 -3.86
N PRO A 124 -26.61 12.72 -4.54
CA PRO A 124 -27.32 13.26 -5.69
C PRO A 124 -26.96 12.58 -7.03
N HIS A 125 -27.84 12.75 -8.02
CA HIS A 125 -27.65 12.35 -9.41
C HIS A 125 -27.57 13.56 -10.34
N ILE A 126 -27.01 13.34 -11.54
CA ILE A 126 -27.04 14.33 -12.62
C ILE A 126 -28.47 14.47 -13.16
N GLU A 127 -28.78 15.54 -13.90
CA GLU A 127 -30.15 15.85 -14.35
C GLU A 127 -30.81 14.74 -15.19
N ASN A 128 -30.07 14.12 -16.11
CA ASN A 128 -30.60 13.09 -17.01
C ASN A 128 -29.50 12.11 -17.48
N THR A 129 -29.91 10.95 -17.96
CA THR A 129 -29.00 9.90 -18.44
C THR A 129 -28.15 10.36 -19.62
N GLY A 130 -28.66 11.29 -20.45
CA GLY A 130 -27.99 11.82 -21.62
C GLY A 130 -26.71 12.63 -21.33
N LYS A 131 -26.50 13.05 -20.07
CA LYS A 131 -25.24 13.69 -19.64
C LYS A 131 -24.11 12.70 -19.35
N VAL A 132 -24.40 11.41 -19.17
CA VAL A 132 -23.40 10.35 -18.96
C VAL A 132 -22.92 9.79 -20.31
N LYS A 133 -22.26 10.64 -21.11
CA LYS A 133 -21.89 10.29 -22.50
C LYS A 133 -20.64 9.44 -22.62
N PHE A 134 -19.66 9.67 -21.75
CA PHE A 134 -18.33 9.06 -21.87
C PHE A 134 -18.06 8.14 -20.69
N PHE A 135 -18.24 6.84 -20.93
CA PHE A 135 -18.05 5.79 -19.94
C PHE A 135 -17.51 4.52 -20.61
N THR A 136 -16.96 3.62 -19.82
CA THR A 136 -16.52 2.29 -20.24
C THR A 136 -16.64 1.33 -19.05
N LEU A 137 -17.04 0.10 -19.29
CA LEU A 137 -16.94 -0.98 -18.31
C LEU A 137 -15.51 -1.53 -18.32
N LEU A 138 -15.05 -2.01 -17.16
CA LEU A 138 -13.65 -2.39 -16.93
C LEU A 138 -13.50 -3.89 -16.68
N SER A 139 -14.21 -4.41 -15.68
CA SER A 139 -14.06 -5.80 -15.25
C SER A 139 -15.27 -6.28 -14.44
N VAL A 140 -15.36 -7.61 -14.29
CA VAL A 140 -16.29 -8.27 -13.37
C VAL A 140 -15.46 -8.96 -12.29
N ALA A 141 -15.90 -8.88 -11.03
CA ALA A 141 -15.26 -9.52 -9.89
C ALA A 141 -16.31 -10.08 -8.92
N GLY A 142 -15.93 -11.02 -8.05
CA GLY A 142 -16.78 -11.44 -6.94
C GLY A 142 -16.65 -10.51 -5.74
N ALA A 143 -17.75 -10.25 -5.03
CA ALA A 143 -17.76 -9.51 -3.78
C ALA A 143 -18.78 -10.12 -2.80
N TYR A 144 -18.38 -10.33 -1.54
CA TYR A 144 -19.34 -10.74 -0.51
C TYR A 144 -20.28 -9.58 -0.16
N TRP A 145 -21.56 -9.89 0.04
CA TRP A 145 -22.54 -8.90 0.45
C TRP A 145 -22.11 -8.19 1.74
N LYS A 146 -22.10 -6.84 1.71
CA LYS A 146 -21.57 -5.95 2.77
C LYS A 146 -20.11 -6.19 3.17
N GLY A 147 -19.33 -6.87 2.32
CA GLY A 147 -17.92 -7.18 2.57
C GLY A 147 -17.68 -8.17 3.70
N LYS A 148 -18.71 -8.92 4.12
CA LYS A 148 -18.59 -9.90 5.21
C LYS A 148 -18.45 -11.31 4.65
N GLU A 149 -17.32 -11.97 4.91
CA GLU A 149 -17.13 -13.38 4.53
C GLU A 149 -18.24 -14.25 5.14
N GLY A 150 -18.79 -15.19 4.37
CA GLY A 150 -19.92 -16.04 4.75
C GLY A 150 -21.30 -15.55 4.30
N ASN A 151 -21.42 -14.27 3.92
CA ASN A 151 -22.62 -13.77 3.25
C ASN A 151 -22.71 -14.27 1.79
N PRO A 152 -23.85 -14.11 1.10
CA PRO A 152 -23.96 -14.40 -0.33
C PRO A 152 -22.88 -13.68 -1.14
N MET A 153 -22.26 -14.40 -2.08
CA MET A 153 -21.29 -13.85 -3.02
C MET A 153 -22.02 -13.23 -4.21
N LEU A 154 -21.81 -11.94 -4.44
CA LEU A 154 -22.38 -11.17 -5.55
C LEU A 154 -21.34 -10.98 -6.65
N SER A 155 -21.84 -10.71 -7.85
CA SER A 155 -21.06 -10.36 -9.03
C SER A 155 -21.02 -8.84 -9.18
N ARG A 156 -19.82 -8.26 -9.06
CA ARG A 156 -19.55 -6.83 -9.14
C ARG A 156 -19.04 -6.45 -10.52
N ILE A 157 -19.72 -5.53 -11.20
CA ILE A 157 -19.22 -4.90 -12.43
C ILE A 157 -18.56 -3.57 -12.09
N TYR A 158 -17.31 -3.37 -12.50
CA TYR A 158 -16.59 -2.11 -12.43
C TYR A 158 -16.70 -1.33 -13.74
N GLY A 159 -16.84 0.00 -13.63
CA GLY A 159 -16.82 0.92 -14.76
C GLY A 159 -16.24 2.27 -14.39
N THR A 160 -16.01 3.12 -15.38
CA THR A 160 -15.60 4.51 -15.16
C THR A 160 -16.34 5.45 -16.10
N ALA A 161 -16.49 6.71 -15.70
CA ALA A 161 -17.17 7.75 -16.45
C ALA A 161 -16.51 9.12 -16.23
N PHE A 162 -16.48 9.93 -17.28
CA PHE A 162 -15.89 11.27 -17.32
C PHE A 162 -16.73 12.23 -18.16
N PHE A 163 -16.50 13.54 -18.02
CA PHE A 163 -17.20 14.56 -18.80
C PHE A 163 -16.69 14.69 -20.24
N THR A 164 -15.54 14.08 -20.57
CA THR A 164 -14.94 14.12 -21.92
C THR A 164 -14.42 12.76 -22.36
N GLN A 165 -14.45 12.50 -23.68
CA GLN A 165 -13.87 11.29 -24.27
C GLN A 165 -12.36 11.21 -24.06
N ASP A 166 -11.66 12.35 -24.07
CA ASP A 166 -10.21 12.39 -23.88
C ASP A 166 -9.83 11.99 -22.46
N ALA A 167 -10.59 12.38 -21.44
CA ALA A 167 -10.37 11.92 -20.06
C ALA A 167 -10.54 10.39 -19.93
N VAL A 168 -11.54 9.79 -20.60
CA VAL A 168 -11.67 8.32 -20.66
C VAL A 168 -10.42 7.68 -21.27
N LYS A 169 -9.96 8.19 -22.41
CA LYS A 169 -8.75 7.66 -23.09
C LYS A 169 -7.51 7.77 -22.20
N GLN A 170 -7.29 8.92 -21.56
CA GLN A 170 -6.17 9.12 -20.64
C GLN A 170 -6.24 8.18 -19.44
N HIS A 171 -7.43 7.99 -18.88
CA HIS A 171 -7.63 7.04 -17.78
C HIS A 171 -7.31 5.60 -18.18
N LEU A 172 -7.75 5.17 -19.38
CA LEU A 172 -7.43 3.84 -19.90
C LEU A 172 -5.92 3.65 -20.14
N ILE A 173 -5.22 4.67 -20.63
CA ILE A 173 -3.74 4.64 -20.75
C ILE A 173 -3.09 4.44 -19.39
N ILE A 174 -3.54 5.16 -18.35
CA ILE A 174 -3.03 5.01 -16.98
C ILE A 174 -3.28 3.60 -16.45
N LEU A 175 -4.47 3.03 -16.68
CA LEU A 175 -4.79 1.65 -16.26
C LEU A 175 -3.90 0.61 -16.96
N GLU A 176 -3.63 0.77 -18.25
CA GLU A 176 -2.72 -0.12 -18.97
C GLU A 176 -1.27 0.01 -18.50
N GLU A 177 -0.80 1.23 -18.22
CA GLU A 177 0.52 1.43 -17.61
C GLU A 177 0.60 0.87 -16.18
N ALA A 178 -0.48 0.97 -15.39
CA ALA A 178 -0.57 0.36 -14.06
C ALA A 178 -0.49 -1.17 -14.14
N LYS A 179 -1.22 -1.82 -15.06
CA LYS A 179 -1.11 -3.27 -15.31
C LYS A 179 0.31 -3.67 -15.71
N LYS A 180 1.00 -2.82 -16.48
CA LYS A 180 2.40 -3.09 -16.86
C LYS A 180 3.37 -3.01 -15.68
N ARG A 181 3.06 -2.13 -14.72
CA ARG A 181 3.86 -1.85 -13.54
C ARG A 181 3.49 -2.70 -12.33
N ASP A 182 2.50 -3.58 -12.43
CA ASP A 182 2.06 -4.43 -11.33
C ASP A 182 3.22 -5.26 -10.76
N HIS A 183 3.51 -5.04 -9.46
CA HIS A 183 4.62 -5.69 -8.77
C HIS A 183 4.48 -7.21 -8.71
N ARG A 184 3.27 -7.77 -8.83
CA ARG A 184 3.06 -9.23 -8.89
C ARG A 184 3.53 -9.81 -10.20
N ARG A 185 3.30 -9.08 -11.31
CA ARG A 185 3.79 -9.46 -12.63
C ARG A 185 5.31 -9.28 -12.70
N ILE A 186 5.80 -8.09 -12.36
CA ILE A 186 7.24 -7.79 -12.38
C ILE A 186 8.00 -8.70 -11.41
N GLY A 187 7.45 -8.93 -10.22
CA GLY A 187 8.04 -9.80 -9.21
C GLY A 187 8.18 -11.25 -9.69
N LYS A 188 7.23 -11.74 -10.49
CA LYS A 188 7.36 -13.04 -11.16
C LYS A 188 8.39 -13.00 -12.28
N ASP A 189 8.30 -12.01 -13.18
CA ASP A 189 9.19 -11.87 -14.34
C ASP A 189 10.67 -11.75 -13.94
N MET A 190 10.96 -11.07 -12.83
CA MET A 190 12.32 -10.85 -12.33
C MET A 190 12.75 -11.86 -11.24
N HIS A 191 11.90 -12.84 -10.92
CA HIS A 191 12.14 -13.79 -9.83
C HIS A 191 12.45 -13.12 -8.48
N LEU A 192 11.61 -12.18 -8.05
CA LEU A 192 11.73 -11.48 -6.76
C LEU A 192 10.97 -12.19 -5.65
N PHE A 193 9.71 -12.55 -5.87
CA PHE A 193 8.88 -13.19 -4.84
C PHE A 193 7.73 -14.00 -5.46
N THR A 194 7.07 -14.80 -4.62
CA THR A 194 5.82 -15.49 -4.94
C THR A 194 4.89 -15.51 -3.72
N ILE A 195 3.60 -15.76 -3.95
CA ILE A 195 2.63 -16.08 -2.89
C ILE A 195 2.11 -17.48 -3.20
N SER A 196 2.50 -18.46 -2.39
CA SER A 196 2.12 -19.86 -2.59
C SER A 196 0.82 -20.17 -1.87
N ALA A 197 -0.15 -20.76 -2.57
CA ALA A 197 -1.39 -21.24 -1.96
C ALA A 197 -1.12 -22.28 -0.84
N GLN A 198 -0.03 -23.06 -0.96
CA GLN A 198 0.38 -24.04 0.06
C GLN A 198 0.94 -23.37 1.33
N MET A 199 1.56 -22.19 1.20
CA MET A 199 2.05 -21.42 2.34
C MET A 199 0.90 -20.69 3.05
N GLY A 200 -0.09 -20.25 2.28
CA GLY A 200 -1.24 -19.50 2.74
C GLY A 200 -1.30 -18.10 2.14
N ALA A 201 -2.52 -17.58 1.98
CA ALA A 201 -2.75 -16.26 1.41
C ALA A 201 -2.12 -15.16 2.29
N GLY A 202 -1.54 -14.14 1.65
CA GLY A 202 -0.94 -12.99 2.36
C GLY A 202 0.39 -13.28 3.03
N LEU A 203 1.06 -14.38 2.66
CA LEU A 203 2.39 -14.75 3.14
C LEU A 203 3.34 -14.85 1.93
N ALA A 204 4.15 -13.82 1.73
CA ALA A 204 5.07 -13.75 0.60
C ALA A 204 6.34 -14.59 0.84
N ILE A 205 6.79 -15.30 -0.20
CA ILE A 205 8.06 -16.03 -0.23
C ILE A 205 9.01 -15.25 -1.13
N CYS A 206 10.10 -14.74 -0.55
CA CYS A 206 11.14 -14.03 -1.31
C CYS A 206 12.09 -15.03 -1.96
N TYR A 207 12.31 -14.88 -3.27
CA TYR A 207 13.38 -15.56 -4.00
C TYR A 207 14.72 -14.85 -3.75
N PRO A 208 15.87 -15.47 -4.10
CA PRO A 208 17.20 -14.89 -3.82
C PRO A 208 17.37 -13.42 -4.28
N ARG A 209 16.86 -13.06 -5.46
CA ARG A 209 16.94 -11.67 -5.96
C ARG A 209 16.07 -10.71 -5.16
N GLY A 210 14.86 -11.11 -4.77
CA GLY A 210 13.99 -10.30 -3.91
C GLY A 210 14.52 -10.21 -2.48
N ALA A 211 15.10 -11.28 -1.95
CA ALA A 211 15.77 -11.28 -0.65
C ALA A 211 16.98 -10.33 -0.64
N MET A 212 17.77 -10.31 -1.71
CA MET A 212 18.87 -9.34 -1.86
C MET A 212 18.37 -7.90 -1.94
N LEU A 213 17.30 -7.64 -2.71
CA LEU A 213 16.66 -6.31 -2.75
C LEU A 213 16.23 -5.85 -1.36
N ARG A 214 15.58 -6.75 -0.63
CA ARG A 214 15.14 -6.52 0.75
C ARG A 214 16.32 -6.24 1.68
N GLU A 215 17.38 -7.04 1.61
CA GLU A 215 18.59 -6.85 2.44
C GLU A 215 19.25 -5.50 2.18
N ILE A 216 19.37 -5.06 0.91
CA ILE A 216 19.93 -3.75 0.57
C ILE A 216 19.10 -2.64 1.22
N LEU A 217 17.77 -2.73 1.14
CA LEU A 217 16.87 -1.75 1.72
C LEU A 217 16.95 -1.73 3.25
N GLU A 218 16.84 -2.89 3.89
CA GLU A 218 16.88 -3.03 5.35
C GLU A 218 18.23 -2.57 5.91
N SER A 219 19.33 -2.88 5.24
CA SER A 219 20.67 -2.45 5.68
C SER A 219 20.88 -0.95 5.52
N PHE A 220 20.45 -0.36 4.40
CA PHE A 220 20.44 1.09 4.25
C PHE A 220 19.61 1.77 5.35
N GLU A 221 18.43 1.22 5.63
CA GLU A 221 17.55 1.76 6.65
C GLU A 221 18.16 1.66 8.05
N LYS A 222 18.70 0.50 8.45
CA LYS A 222 19.42 0.32 9.72
C LYS A 222 20.55 1.36 9.88
N GLU A 223 21.35 1.58 8.85
CA GLU A 223 22.41 2.59 8.88
C GLU A 223 21.87 4.01 9.12
N GLU A 224 20.79 4.39 8.43
CA GLU A 224 20.20 5.72 8.58
C GLU A 224 19.55 5.93 9.96
N HIS A 225 19.03 4.85 10.57
CA HIS A 225 18.55 4.85 11.95
C HIS A 225 19.70 5.06 12.95
N LEU A 226 20.81 4.32 12.80
CA LEU A 226 21.97 4.43 13.68
C LEU A 226 22.58 5.85 13.63
N LYS A 227 22.69 6.46 12.44
CA LYS A 227 23.14 7.86 12.27
C LYS A 227 22.28 8.87 13.05
N ARG A 228 21.02 8.54 13.31
CA ARG A 228 20.04 9.40 14.01
C ARG A 228 19.88 9.01 15.49
N GLY A 229 20.79 8.19 16.02
CA GLY A 229 20.83 7.82 17.44
C GLY A 229 19.75 6.83 17.87
N TYR A 230 19.19 6.06 16.93
CA TYR A 230 18.33 4.93 17.27
C TYR A 230 19.16 3.75 17.76
N GLN A 231 18.62 3.03 18.74
CA GLN A 231 19.21 1.83 19.31
C GLN A 231 18.46 0.62 18.76
N LEU A 232 19.18 -0.30 18.13
CA LEU A 232 18.61 -1.54 17.64
C LEU A 232 18.14 -2.41 18.81
N VAL A 233 16.91 -2.89 18.72
CA VAL A 233 16.34 -3.87 19.64
C VAL A 233 15.70 -5.01 18.87
N TRP A 234 15.46 -6.12 19.56
CA TRP A 234 14.79 -7.29 18.99
C TRP A 234 13.82 -7.86 20.02
N THR A 235 12.58 -8.15 19.60
CA THR A 235 11.54 -8.66 20.49
C THR A 235 10.86 -9.90 19.93
N PRO A 236 10.52 -10.91 20.78
CA PRO A 236 9.86 -12.13 20.32
C PRO A 236 8.52 -11.88 19.62
N HIS A 237 8.14 -12.80 18.73
CA HIS A 237 6.89 -12.71 17.97
C HIS A 237 5.67 -13.23 18.74
N ILE A 238 5.89 -13.98 19.81
CA ILE A 238 4.84 -14.63 20.61
C ILE A 238 4.94 -14.11 22.04
N SER A 239 3.79 -13.78 22.63
CA SER A 239 3.70 -13.38 24.03
C SER A 239 2.35 -13.75 24.65
N ARG A 240 2.29 -13.79 25.98
CA ARG A 240 1.04 -14.08 26.71
C ARG A 240 -0.01 -13.01 26.43
N SER A 241 -1.29 -13.41 26.33
CA SER A 241 -2.43 -12.51 26.09
C SER A 241 -2.49 -11.35 27.09
N HIS A 242 -2.11 -11.58 28.36
CA HIS A 242 -2.12 -10.58 29.42
C HIS A 242 -1.32 -9.30 29.09
N LEU A 243 -0.24 -9.41 28.32
CA LEU A 243 0.52 -8.24 27.86
C LEU A 243 -0.35 -7.34 26.96
N TRP A 244 -1.17 -7.97 26.11
CA TRP A 244 -2.05 -7.32 25.15
C TRP A 244 -3.31 -6.76 25.80
N GLU A 245 -3.86 -7.46 26.80
CA GLU A 245 -4.93 -6.95 27.69
C GLU A 245 -4.48 -5.64 28.34
N LYS A 246 -3.31 -5.66 28.99
CA LYS A 246 -2.76 -4.49 29.68
C LYS A 246 -2.60 -3.29 28.73
N SER A 247 -2.10 -3.56 27.53
CA SER A 247 -1.95 -2.53 26.49
C SER A 247 -3.27 -2.03 25.89
N GLY A 248 -4.38 -2.74 26.10
CA GLY A 248 -5.69 -2.45 25.48
C GLY A 248 -5.87 -3.02 24.08
N HIS A 249 -4.84 -3.59 23.45
CA HIS A 249 -4.96 -4.16 22.10
C HIS A 249 -5.95 -5.33 22.04
N LEU A 250 -6.09 -6.11 23.12
CA LEU A 250 -7.06 -7.19 23.14
C LEU A 250 -8.52 -6.68 23.15
N ASP A 251 -8.77 -5.47 23.63
CA ASP A 251 -10.13 -4.92 23.67
C ASP A 251 -10.52 -4.30 22.31
N PHE A 252 -9.56 -3.64 21.66
CA PHE A 252 -9.81 -2.82 20.45
C PHE A 252 -9.35 -3.48 19.14
N TYR A 253 -8.51 -4.52 19.19
CA TYR A 253 -7.84 -5.08 18.01
C TYR A 253 -7.92 -6.61 17.90
N ARG A 254 -8.65 -7.29 18.80
CA ARG A 254 -8.74 -8.77 18.85
C ARG A 254 -9.13 -9.41 17.53
N GLU A 255 -10.04 -8.79 16.80
CA GLU A 255 -10.52 -9.31 15.50
C GLU A 255 -9.42 -9.40 14.44
N ASN A 256 -8.34 -8.64 14.59
CA ASN A 256 -7.21 -8.63 13.67
C ASN A 256 -5.99 -9.37 14.24
N MET A 257 -6.14 -10.12 15.35
CA MET A 257 -5.06 -10.80 16.04
C MET A 257 -5.15 -12.32 15.85
N TYR A 258 -3.98 -12.98 15.85
CA TYR A 258 -3.89 -14.43 15.95
C TYR A 258 -3.69 -14.83 17.41
N LEU A 259 -4.66 -15.57 17.95
CA LEU A 259 -4.62 -16.11 19.30
C LEU A 259 -4.60 -17.63 19.25
N PHE A 260 -3.87 -18.24 20.18
CA PHE A 260 -3.79 -19.68 20.33
C PHE A 260 -3.49 -20.05 21.78
N SER A 261 -3.91 -21.24 22.19
CA SER A 261 -3.71 -21.71 23.57
C SER A 261 -2.51 -22.64 23.66
N VAL A 262 -1.70 -22.47 24.71
CA VAL A 262 -0.63 -23.41 25.09
C VAL A 262 -0.95 -23.91 26.49
N GLY A 263 -1.51 -25.12 26.56
CA GLY A 263 -2.08 -25.65 27.81
C GLY A 263 -3.29 -24.82 28.26
N LYS A 264 -3.19 -24.18 29.43
CA LYS A 264 -4.24 -23.30 30.00
C LYS A 264 -4.02 -21.82 29.72
N GLU A 265 -2.91 -21.45 29.09
CA GLU A 265 -2.51 -20.06 28.85
C GLU A 265 -2.85 -19.65 27.41
N GLU A 266 -3.43 -18.45 27.24
CA GLU A 266 -3.65 -17.85 25.91
C GLU A 266 -2.40 -17.07 25.49
N TYR A 267 -1.95 -17.30 24.26
CA TYR A 267 -0.84 -16.62 23.61
C TYR A 267 -1.32 -15.89 22.36
N VAL A 268 -0.56 -14.87 22.00
CA VAL A 268 -0.83 -14.00 20.88
C VAL A 268 0.43 -13.94 20.00
N ILE A 269 0.24 -14.04 18.68
CA ILE A 269 1.26 -13.63 17.72
C ILE A 269 1.18 -12.10 17.58
N LYS A 270 2.29 -11.39 17.78
CA LYS A 270 2.30 -9.93 17.89
C LYS A 270 1.71 -9.24 16.64
N PRO A 271 0.67 -8.39 16.78
CA PRO A 271 0.19 -7.54 15.68
C PRO A 271 0.96 -6.21 15.53
N MET A 272 1.84 -5.89 16.49
CA MET A 272 2.65 -4.68 16.59
C MET A 272 3.79 -4.84 17.61
N ASN A 273 4.82 -3.99 17.56
CA ASN A 273 6.03 -4.18 18.40
C ASN A 273 6.01 -3.41 19.72
N CYS A 274 5.09 -2.44 19.88
CA CYS A 274 5.09 -1.51 21.01
C CYS A 274 5.21 -2.17 22.40
N PRO A 275 4.53 -3.29 22.74
CA PRO A 275 4.62 -3.82 24.09
C PRO A 275 6.01 -4.41 24.40
N GLY A 276 6.71 -4.95 23.40
CA GLY A 276 8.07 -5.44 23.56
C GLY A 276 9.06 -4.31 23.86
N HIS A 277 8.96 -3.19 23.13
CA HIS A 277 9.81 -2.01 23.35
C HIS A 277 9.55 -1.36 24.72
N ILE A 278 8.29 -1.38 25.16
CA ILE A 278 7.90 -0.95 26.51
C ILE A 278 8.59 -1.80 27.59
N LEU A 279 8.63 -3.12 27.44
CA LEU A 279 9.33 -4.00 28.40
C LEU A 279 10.83 -3.69 28.47
N ILE A 280 11.45 -3.38 27.33
CA ILE A 280 12.86 -2.94 27.28
C ILE A 280 13.05 -1.61 28.00
N TYR A 281 12.17 -0.63 27.78
CA TYR A 281 12.22 0.65 28.50
C TYR A 281 12.16 0.43 30.02
N LYS A 282 11.18 -0.38 30.49
CA LYS A 282 10.94 -0.69 31.90
C LYS A 282 12.05 -1.46 32.61
N SER A 283 12.95 -2.10 31.86
CA SER A 283 14.03 -2.93 32.43
C SER A 283 15.00 -2.14 33.32
N LYS A 284 15.04 -0.81 33.20
CA LYS A 284 15.94 0.08 33.96
C LYS A 284 15.24 1.37 34.34
N ILE A 285 15.62 1.93 35.50
CA ILE A 285 15.26 3.29 35.88
C ILE A 285 15.97 4.27 34.93
N ARG A 286 15.25 5.30 34.47
CA ARG A 286 15.76 6.31 33.53
C ARG A 286 15.80 7.69 34.20
N SER A 287 16.85 8.45 33.97
CA SER A 287 16.93 9.89 34.30
C SER A 287 16.45 10.72 33.11
N TYR A 288 15.96 11.94 33.34
CA TYR A 288 15.67 12.92 32.28
C TYR A 288 16.86 13.13 31.33
N ARG A 289 18.10 12.99 31.83
CA ARG A 289 19.34 13.09 31.04
C ARG A 289 19.52 11.96 30.04
N ASN A 290 18.80 10.86 30.18
CA ASN A 290 18.82 9.76 29.23
C ASN A 290 17.83 9.98 28.08
N LEU A 291 16.89 10.92 28.21
CA LEU A 291 15.84 11.15 27.21
C LEU A 291 16.30 12.21 26.19
N PRO A 292 15.99 12.03 24.90
CA PRO A 292 15.12 11.00 24.33
C PRO A 292 15.82 9.64 24.11
N ILE A 293 15.10 8.54 24.36
CA ILE A 293 15.53 7.17 24.01
C ILE A 293 14.75 6.72 22.79
N ARG A 294 15.45 6.25 21.75
CA ARG A 294 14.85 5.82 20.49
C ARG A 294 15.16 4.35 20.25
N PHE A 295 14.17 3.47 20.36
CA PHE A 295 14.31 2.07 19.99
C PHE A 295 13.85 1.85 18.57
N PHE A 296 14.59 1.04 17.81
CA PHE A 296 14.27 0.66 16.44
C PHE A 296 14.36 -0.86 16.28
N GLU A 297 13.39 -1.45 15.61
CA GLU A 297 13.33 -2.86 15.28
C GLU A 297 12.76 -3.01 13.87
N LEU A 298 13.40 -3.81 13.02
CA LEU A 298 12.75 -4.39 11.85
C LEU A 298 11.79 -5.49 12.35
N GLY A 299 10.66 -5.05 12.89
CA GLY A 299 9.76 -5.87 13.69
C GLY A 299 8.71 -6.56 12.83
N THR A 300 8.86 -7.87 12.66
CA THR A 300 7.88 -8.70 11.94
C THR A 300 6.66 -8.99 12.79
N VAL A 301 5.49 -8.61 12.27
CA VAL A 301 4.20 -8.70 12.92
C VAL A 301 3.22 -9.46 12.05
N TYR A 302 2.11 -9.90 12.66
CA TYR A 302 1.09 -10.67 11.98
C TYR A 302 -0.30 -10.12 12.28
N ARG A 303 -1.09 -9.90 11.22
CA ARG A 303 -2.46 -9.40 11.32
C ARG A 303 -3.41 -10.31 10.55
N ARG A 304 -4.54 -10.62 11.19
CA ARG A 304 -5.60 -11.45 10.63
C ARG A 304 -6.45 -10.62 9.67
N GLU A 305 -5.85 -10.27 8.54
CA GLU A 305 -6.55 -9.58 7.45
C GLU A 305 -7.47 -10.57 6.71
N GLU A 306 -8.67 -10.09 6.35
CA GLU A 306 -9.64 -10.84 5.54
C GLU A 306 -9.02 -11.26 4.20
N SER A 307 -9.41 -12.43 3.68
CA SER A 307 -8.77 -12.98 2.49
C SER A 307 -8.98 -12.11 1.25
N GLY A 308 -10.17 -11.49 1.15
CA GLY A 308 -10.57 -10.64 0.03
C GLY A 308 -9.84 -9.30 -0.09
N VAL A 309 -9.11 -8.86 0.96
CA VAL A 309 -8.35 -7.59 0.92
C VAL A 309 -6.86 -7.79 0.66
N LEU A 310 -6.37 -9.04 0.63
CA LEU A 310 -4.96 -9.33 0.41
C LEU A 310 -4.55 -8.98 -1.02
N HIS A 311 -3.40 -8.36 -1.17
CA HIS A 311 -2.94 -7.89 -2.47
C HIS A 311 -1.41 -7.85 -2.56
N GLY A 312 -0.84 -8.92 -3.14
CA GLY A 312 0.59 -9.02 -3.39
C GLY A 312 1.42 -8.66 -2.16
N LEU A 313 2.39 -7.75 -2.32
CA LEU A 313 3.18 -7.21 -1.21
C LEU A 313 2.55 -5.98 -0.53
N LEU A 314 1.50 -5.39 -1.12
CA LEU A 314 0.90 -4.15 -0.63
C LEU A 314 -0.01 -4.37 0.58
N ARG A 315 -0.62 -5.56 0.69
CA ARG A 315 -1.44 -5.98 1.83
C ARG A 315 -1.28 -7.47 2.11
N LEU A 316 -0.67 -7.78 3.24
CA LEU A 316 -0.22 -9.10 3.68
C LEU A 316 -0.72 -9.40 5.10
N ARG A 317 -0.65 -10.67 5.50
CA ARG A 317 -0.91 -11.11 6.89
C ARG A 317 0.35 -11.14 7.74
N GLY A 318 1.51 -11.44 7.14
CA GLY A 318 2.81 -11.36 7.79
C GLY A 318 3.69 -10.34 7.08
N PHE A 319 4.25 -9.40 7.82
CA PHE A 319 5.07 -8.31 7.27
C PHE A 319 6.01 -7.73 8.32
N THR A 320 7.06 -7.07 7.86
CA THR A 320 8.07 -6.43 8.71
C THR A 320 7.92 -4.92 8.64
N GLN A 321 7.82 -4.28 9.80
CA GLN A 321 7.78 -2.83 9.91
C GLN A 321 9.15 -2.30 10.27
N ASP A 322 9.51 -1.13 9.75
CA ASP A 322 10.65 -0.34 10.23
C ASP A 322 10.28 0.43 11.51
N ASP A 323 9.79 -0.33 12.47
CA ASP A 323 9.07 0.18 13.63
C ASP A 323 10.03 0.76 14.67
N ALA A 324 9.67 1.93 15.17
CA ALA A 324 10.44 2.60 16.21
C ALA A 324 9.54 3.26 17.25
N HIS A 325 10.02 3.21 18.49
CA HIS A 325 9.37 3.82 19.64
C HIS A 325 10.34 4.78 20.33
N ILE A 326 9.97 6.06 20.34
CA ILE A 326 10.74 7.11 20.99
C ILE A 326 10.10 7.42 22.34
N PHE A 327 10.86 7.28 23.42
CA PHE A 327 10.47 7.68 24.75
C PHE A 327 11.13 9.02 25.05
N CYS A 328 10.32 10.06 25.26
CA CYS A 328 10.81 11.42 25.45
C CYS A 328 10.03 12.16 26.53
N MET A 329 10.58 13.28 26.99
CA MET A 329 9.85 14.19 27.87
C MET A 329 8.73 14.91 27.09
N PRO A 330 7.62 15.31 27.74
CA PRO A 330 6.57 16.07 27.08
C PRO A 330 7.06 17.34 26.35
N SER A 331 8.13 17.97 26.84
CA SER A 331 8.75 19.15 26.21
C SER A 331 9.54 18.83 24.93
N GLN A 332 9.94 17.58 24.72
CA GLN A 332 10.76 17.13 23.58
C GLN A 332 9.91 16.65 22.39
N VAL A 333 8.59 16.47 22.57
CA VAL A 333 7.71 15.82 21.58
C VAL A 333 7.79 16.50 20.21
N VAL A 334 7.71 17.84 20.16
CA VAL A 334 7.71 18.60 18.90
C VAL A 334 9.03 18.39 18.15
N GLU A 335 10.17 18.50 18.83
CA GLU A 335 11.49 18.31 18.23
C GLU A 335 11.69 16.88 17.70
N GLU A 336 11.25 15.87 18.46
CA GLU A 336 11.34 14.48 18.02
C GLU A 336 10.43 14.19 16.81
N VAL A 337 9.21 14.72 16.79
CA VAL A 337 8.30 14.59 15.63
C VAL A 337 8.92 15.24 14.39
N ARG A 338 9.51 16.44 14.52
CA ARG A 338 10.21 17.12 13.42
C ARG A 338 11.40 16.31 12.90
N GLY A 339 12.21 15.75 13.80
CA GLY A 339 13.32 14.87 13.44
C GLY A 339 12.86 13.65 12.64
N VAL A 340 11.71 13.06 12.99
CA VAL A 340 11.11 11.96 12.23
C VAL A 340 10.58 12.43 10.88
N ILE A 341 9.88 13.57 10.80
CA ILE A 341 9.40 14.15 9.53
C ILE A 341 10.58 14.35 8.57
N SER A 342 11.64 15.01 9.02
CA SER A 342 12.86 15.23 8.23
C SER A 342 13.45 13.92 7.72
N PHE A 343 13.44 12.87 8.55
CA PHE A 343 13.90 11.55 8.14
C PHE A 343 13.00 10.90 7.07
N VAL A 344 11.68 11.03 7.19
CA VAL A 344 10.74 10.57 6.15
C VAL A 344 10.99 11.29 4.82
N LEU A 345 11.10 12.62 4.85
CA LEU A 345 11.35 13.42 3.64
C LEU A 345 12.68 13.06 2.99
N PHE A 346 13.72 12.80 3.79
CA PHE A 346 14.99 12.28 3.30
C PHE A 346 14.80 10.96 2.55
N MET A 347 14.07 9.99 3.11
CA MET A 347 13.80 8.72 2.44
C MET A 347 12.99 8.91 1.16
N MET A 348 11.92 9.71 1.18
CA MET A 348 11.12 9.99 -0.03
C MET A 348 11.99 10.57 -1.15
N ASN A 349 12.91 11.49 -0.84
CA ASN A 349 13.84 12.06 -1.81
C ASN A 349 14.84 11.02 -2.36
N ILE A 350 15.42 10.18 -1.50
CA ILE A 350 16.35 9.12 -1.93
C ILE A 350 15.70 8.17 -2.93
N PHE A 351 14.45 7.78 -2.70
CA PHE A 351 13.71 6.88 -3.58
C PHE A 351 12.91 7.60 -4.69
N LYS A 352 13.00 8.94 -4.75
CA LYS A 352 12.31 9.79 -5.73
C LYS A 352 10.78 9.62 -5.72
N LEU A 353 10.22 9.36 -4.55
CA LEU A 353 8.78 9.26 -4.34
C LEU A 353 8.17 10.62 -4.03
N GLY A 354 6.99 10.90 -4.59
CA GLY A 354 6.17 12.03 -4.13
C GLY A 354 5.51 11.68 -2.79
N TYR A 355 4.87 12.67 -2.15
CA TYR A 355 4.15 12.42 -0.90
C TYR A 355 3.00 13.38 -0.64
N ARG A 356 2.03 12.92 0.15
CA ARG A 356 0.93 13.73 0.70
C ARG A 356 0.86 13.55 2.20
N VAL A 357 0.67 14.66 2.92
CA VAL A 357 0.67 14.67 4.39
C VAL A 357 -0.75 14.89 4.90
N THR A 358 -1.14 14.10 5.89
CA THR A 358 -2.44 14.19 6.55
C THR A 358 -2.26 14.16 8.06
N LEU A 359 -2.96 15.06 8.76
CA LEU A 359 -3.10 15.07 10.21
C LEU A 359 -4.42 14.42 10.59
N SER A 360 -4.33 13.21 11.13
CA SER A 360 -5.47 12.37 11.48
C SER A 360 -5.85 12.59 12.96
N THR A 361 -7.07 13.07 13.20
CA THR A 361 -7.55 13.49 14.53
C THR A 361 -8.41 12.43 15.23
N ARG A 362 -8.81 12.70 16.48
CA ARG A 362 -9.47 11.76 17.39
C ARG A 362 -10.67 11.00 16.77
N PRO A 363 -10.67 9.65 16.76
CA PRO A 363 -11.79 8.84 16.31
C PRO A 363 -12.94 8.81 17.33
N ALA A 364 -14.09 8.26 16.94
CA ALA A 364 -15.24 8.09 17.84
C ALA A 364 -14.95 7.15 19.02
N LYS A 365 -14.20 6.05 18.78
CA LYS A 365 -13.73 5.12 19.80
C LYS A 365 -12.25 5.39 20.12
N TYR A 366 -11.96 5.88 21.31
CA TYR A 366 -10.60 6.24 21.73
C TYR A 366 -10.36 5.94 23.21
N ILE A 367 -9.10 5.94 23.62
CA ILE A 367 -8.64 5.79 25.01
C ILE A 367 -7.92 7.08 25.45
N GLY A 368 -7.95 7.38 26.74
CA GLY A 368 -7.27 8.54 27.34
C GLY A 368 -8.18 9.76 27.48
N SER A 369 -7.66 10.82 28.12
CA SER A 369 -8.40 12.06 28.37
C SER A 369 -8.44 12.96 27.13
N LEU A 370 -9.49 13.80 27.01
CA LEU A 370 -9.59 14.81 25.96
C LEU A 370 -8.39 15.77 25.97
N ALA A 371 -7.93 16.18 27.15
CA ALA A 371 -6.77 17.06 27.30
C ALA A 371 -5.48 16.45 26.73
N SER A 372 -5.26 15.14 26.92
CA SER A 372 -4.12 14.45 26.32
C SER A 372 -4.21 14.42 24.79
N TRP A 373 -5.41 14.21 24.26
CA TRP A 373 -5.68 14.23 22.81
C TRP A 373 -5.46 15.60 22.17
N ASP A 374 -5.93 16.66 22.81
CA ASP A 374 -5.76 18.04 22.34
C ASP A 374 -4.27 18.42 22.34
N LYS A 375 -3.56 18.07 23.42
CA LYS A 375 -2.12 18.30 23.53
C LYS A 375 -1.32 17.53 22.46
N ALA A 376 -1.66 16.27 22.23
CA ALA A 376 -1.04 15.44 21.20
C ALA A 376 -1.27 16.02 19.80
N THR A 377 -2.52 16.41 19.50
CA THR A 377 -2.91 16.94 18.18
C THR A 377 -2.23 18.27 17.90
N GLU A 378 -2.14 19.15 18.90
CA GLU A 378 -1.47 20.44 18.74
C GLU A 378 0.06 20.29 18.61
N ALA A 379 0.67 19.33 19.31
CA ALA A 379 2.09 19.03 19.13
C ALA A 379 2.41 18.58 17.69
N LEU A 380 1.58 17.71 17.11
CA LEU A 380 1.72 17.28 15.71
C LEU A 380 1.49 18.44 14.73
N ARG A 381 0.46 19.27 14.98
CA ARG A 381 0.15 20.45 14.15
C ARG A 381 1.30 21.47 14.16
N ASN A 382 1.90 21.72 15.31
CA ASN A 382 3.03 22.64 15.43
C ASN A 382 4.27 22.11 14.71
N ALA A 383 4.57 20.81 14.85
CA ALA A 383 5.66 20.19 14.11
C ALA A 383 5.48 20.32 12.59
N LEU A 384 4.26 20.12 12.07
CA LEU A 384 3.96 20.30 10.64
C LEU A 384 4.12 21.75 10.17
N ARG A 385 3.68 22.73 10.98
CA ARG A 385 3.81 24.16 10.67
C ARG A 385 5.27 24.60 10.65
N GLU A 386 6.08 24.16 11.61
CA GLU A 386 7.49 24.51 11.69
C GLU A 386 8.31 23.92 10.53
N GLU A 387 7.94 22.74 10.02
CA GLU A 387 8.55 22.15 8.82
C GLU A 387 7.99 22.73 7.50
N ASN A 388 7.09 23.72 7.57
CA ASN A 388 6.43 24.35 6.42
C ASN A 388 5.76 23.34 5.46
N LEU A 389 5.19 22.26 6.00
CA LEU A 389 4.52 21.24 5.20
C LEU A 389 3.05 21.58 4.97
N ASN A 390 2.60 21.42 3.73
CA ASN A 390 1.17 21.43 3.43
C ASN A 390 0.57 20.10 3.89
N PHE A 391 -0.52 20.16 4.66
CA PHE A 391 -1.23 18.98 5.14
C PHE A 391 -2.74 19.18 5.14
N GLU A 392 -3.45 18.07 5.02
CA GLU A 392 -4.90 18.02 5.17
C GLU A 392 -5.27 17.48 6.55
N VAL A 393 -6.41 17.89 7.09
CA VAL A 393 -6.91 17.37 8.37
C VAL A 393 -7.94 16.28 8.07
N ALA A 394 -7.64 15.04 8.46
CA ALA A 394 -8.56 13.92 8.39
C ALA A 394 -9.27 13.74 9.75
N LEU A 395 -10.53 14.17 9.81
CA LEU A 395 -11.32 14.12 11.04
C LEU A 395 -11.68 12.67 11.37
N GLY A 396 -11.29 12.21 12.56
CA GLY A 396 -11.68 10.90 13.07
C GLY A 396 -10.84 9.72 12.58
N GLU A 397 -9.75 9.96 11.84
CA GLU A 397 -8.88 8.91 11.28
C GLU A 397 -7.65 8.58 12.15
N GLY A 398 -7.53 9.17 13.34
CA GLY A 398 -6.51 8.83 14.32
C GLY A 398 -6.66 7.40 14.85
N ALA A 399 -5.59 6.79 15.36
CA ALA A 399 -5.72 5.48 15.99
C ALA A 399 -6.31 5.60 17.40
N PHE A 400 -6.83 4.51 17.97
CA PHE A 400 -7.58 4.55 19.22
C PHE A 400 -6.79 5.11 20.43
N TYR A 401 -5.46 5.13 20.39
CA TYR A 401 -4.58 5.61 21.48
C TYR A 401 -3.85 6.93 21.19
N GLY A 402 -4.06 7.58 20.04
CA GLY A 402 -3.48 8.91 19.79
C GLY A 402 -3.61 9.42 18.34
N PRO A 403 -3.48 10.75 18.13
CA PRO A 403 -3.49 11.35 16.80
C PRO A 403 -2.19 11.03 16.07
N LYS A 404 -2.22 11.14 14.74
CA LYS A 404 -1.07 10.77 13.91
C LYS A 404 -0.90 11.67 12.69
N ILE A 405 0.33 11.82 12.27
CA ILE A 405 0.70 12.32 10.94
C ILE A 405 0.84 11.08 10.07
N ASP A 406 0.07 11.01 8.99
CA ASP A 406 0.23 10.01 7.94
C ASP A 406 0.89 10.69 6.73
N ILE A 407 1.97 10.10 6.23
CA ILE A 407 2.65 10.53 5.00
C ILE A 407 2.46 9.43 3.97
N GLN A 408 1.54 9.68 3.04
CA GLN A 408 1.26 8.78 1.94
C GLN A 408 2.33 8.95 0.86
N MET A 409 2.81 7.84 0.31
CA MET A 409 3.76 7.81 -0.81
C MET A 409 3.00 7.93 -2.12
N GLU A 410 3.43 8.83 -2.99
CA GLU A 410 2.91 8.97 -4.34
C GLU A 410 3.86 8.29 -5.34
N ASP A 411 3.34 7.31 -6.07
CA ASP A 411 4.13 6.59 -7.08
C ASP A 411 4.17 7.33 -8.44
N ALA A 412 4.87 6.75 -9.42
CA ALA A 412 5.05 7.35 -10.74
C ALA A 412 3.76 7.48 -11.57
N LEU A 413 2.65 6.90 -11.10
CA LEU A 413 1.32 6.98 -11.72
C LEU A 413 0.37 7.89 -10.93
N GLY A 414 0.86 8.58 -9.89
CA GLY A 414 0.05 9.46 -9.04
C GLY A 414 -0.86 8.72 -8.05
N ARG A 415 -0.62 7.42 -7.82
CA ARG A 415 -1.37 6.65 -6.82
C ARG A 415 -0.77 6.88 -5.44
N LEU A 416 -1.63 7.02 -4.45
CA LEU A 416 -1.25 7.24 -3.06
C LEU A 416 -1.30 5.93 -2.29
N TRP A 417 -0.19 5.60 -1.64
CA TRP A 417 -0.02 4.41 -0.82
C TRP A 417 0.28 4.84 0.61
N GLN A 418 -0.25 4.11 1.60
CA GLN A 418 0.09 4.37 2.98
C GLN A 418 1.59 4.12 3.20
N GLY A 419 2.32 5.16 3.65
CA GLY A 419 3.75 5.11 3.95
C GLY A 419 4.02 5.36 5.43
N ALA A 420 4.78 6.41 5.71
CA ALA A 420 5.20 6.76 7.06
C ALA A 420 4.01 7.15 7.94
N THR A 421 4.12 6.85 9.22
CA THR A 421 3.17 7.29 10.24
C THR A 421 3.95 7.74 11.46
N ILE A 422 3.57 8.88 12.03
CA ILE A 422 4.13 9.41 13.29
C ILE A 422 2.97 9.64 14.25
N GLN A 423 2.95 8.92 15.36
CA GLN A 423 1.84 8.92 16.29
C GLN A 423 2.32 9.21 17.70
N VAL A 424 1.68 10.16 18.37
CA VAL A 424 2.00 10.53 19.75
C VAL A 424 1.03 9.82 20.69
N ASP A 425 1.57 9.03 21.62
CA ASP A 425 0.83 8.22 22.56
C ASP A 425 1.16 8.60 24.02
N PHE A 426 0.11 8.99 24.74
CA PHE A 426 0.15 9.27 26.18
C PHE A 426 -0.46 8.12 27.01
N ASN A 427 -1.21 7.21 26.37
CA ASN A 427 -1.99 6.16 27.00
C ASN A 427 -1.15 4.92 27.34
N LEU A 428 -0.32 4.38 26.42
CA LEU A 428 0.52 3.23 26.78
C LEU A 428 1.54 3.56 27.88
N PRO A 429 2.18 4.76 27.91
CA PRO A 429 2.98 5.17 29.06
C PRO A 429 2.22 5.12 30.39
N GLU A 430 0.97 5.57 30.42
CA GLU A 430 0.13 5.51 31.61
C GLU A 430 -0.19 4.06 32.02
N ARG A 431 -0.72 3.25 31.09
CA ARG A 431 -1.11 1.84 31.33
C ARG A 431 0.04 0.97 31.81
N PHE A 432 1.26 1.25 31.37
CA PHE A 432 2.45 0.51 31.78
C PHE A 432 3.25 1.17 32.92
N ASN A 433 2.82 2.33 33.40
CA ASN A 433 3.51 3.16 34.39
C ASN A 433 4.96 3.45 33.97
N LEU A 434 5.13 3.99 32.77
CA LEU A 434 6.44 4.34 32.20
C LEU A 434 6.86 5.70 32.70
N THR A 435 7.92 5.70 33.50
CA THR A 435 8.40 6.90 34.18
C THR A 435 9.89 7.15 33.94
N TYR A 436 10.31 8.39 34.18
CA TYR A 436 11.70 8.82 34.33
C TYR A 436 11.83 9.65 35.60
N VAL A 437 13.05 9.79 36.12
CA VAL A 437 13.39 10.64 37.25
C VAL A 437 13.81 12.01 36.71
N ASP A 438 13.09 13.06 37.07
CA ASP A 438 13.36 14.42 36.64
C ASP A 438 14.52 15.09 37.41
N SER A 439 14.78 16.37 37.14
CA SER A 439 15.85 17.13 37.79
C SER A 439 15.65 17.31 39.30
N ASN A 440 14.42 17.17 39.79
CA ASN A 440 14.05 17.33 41.19
C ASN A 440 14.00 15.97 41.92
N GLY A 441 14.30 14.87 41.22
CA GLY A 441 14.21 13.52 41.78
C GLY A 441 12.82 12.91 41.73
N GLU A 442 11.84 13.58 41.11
CA GLU A 442 10.46 13.09 41.04
C GLU A 442 10.26 12.14 39.85
N LYS A 443 9.40 11.14 40.02
CA LYS A 443 8.99 10.26 38.91
C LYS A 443 7.94 10.97 38.06
N LYS A 444 8.27 11.25 36.80
CA LYS A 444 7.37 11.82 35.80
C LYS A 444 7.12 10.80 34.69
N GLN A 445 5.95 10.87 34.06
CA GLN A 445 5.62 10.00 32.92
C GLN A 445 6.34 10.45 31.66
N VAL A 446 6.80 9.48 30.86
CA VAL A 446 7.30 9.75 29.50
C VAL A 446 6.15 9.83 28.50
N VAL A 447 6.41 10.45 27.36
CA VAL A 447 5.58 10.35 26.16
C VAL A 447 6.22 9.33 25.22
N MET A 448 5.40 8.51 24.58
CA MET A 448 5.86 7.57 23.56
C MET A 448 5.44 8.05 22.17
N ILE A 449 6.38 8.12 21.23
CA ILE A 449 6.10 8.39 19.82
C ILE A 449 6.31 7.08 19.07
N HIS A 450 5.25 6.56 18.48
CA HIS A 450 5.32 5.44 17.55
C HIS A 450 5.61 6.00 16.18
N ARG A 451 6.55 5.39 15.46
CA ARG A 451 6.76 5.79 14.09
C ARG A 451 7.27 4.66 13.21
N VAL A 452 6.90 4.78 11.95
CA VAL A 452 7.49 4.09 10.81
C VAL A 452 7.87 5.14 9.78
N VAL A 453 8.96 4.93 9.05
CA VAL A 453 9.49 5.82 8.02
C VAL A 453 9.13 5.30 6.63
N LEU A 454 9.32 4.01 6.37
CA LEU A 454 8.91 3.36 5.12
C LEU A 454 7.55 2.66 5.25
N GLY A 455 7.15 2.28 6.46
CA GLY A 455 5.89 1.61 6.75
C GLY A 455 6.10 0.12 6.99
N THR A 456 5.78 -0.70 5.99
CA THR A 456 6.21 -2.11 5.97
C THR A 456 7.20 -2.28 4.83
N ILE A 457 8.25 -3.09 5.06
CA ILE A 457 9.27 -3.37 4.06
C ILE A 457 8.64 -3.97 2.81
N GLU A 458 7.70 -4.90 2.97
CA GLU A 458 7.00 -5.53 1.85
C GLU A 458 6.18 -4.52 1.06
N ARG A 459 5.37 -3.68 1.71
CA ARG A 459 4.56 -2.67 1.01
C ARG A 459 5.45 -1.68 0.29
N PHE A 460 6.50 -1.21 0.97
CA PHE A 460 7.46 -0.28 0.38
C PHE A 460 8.12 -0.89 -0.86
N LEU A 461 8.57 -2.14 -0.79
CA LEU A 461 9.10 -2.87 -1.95
C LEU A 461 8.07 -3.01 -3.07
N GLY A 462 6.82 -3.33 -2.74
CA GLY A 462 5.71 -3.35 -3.70
C GLY A 462 5.59 -2.02 -4.44
N VAL A 463 5.45 -0.92 -3.70
CA VAL A 463 5.36 0.45 -4.26
C VAL A 463 6.60 0.79 -5.09
N LEU A 464 7.79 0.47 -4.60
CA LEU A 464 9.06 0.77 -5.27
C LEU A 464 9.21 0.00 -6.60
N ILE A 465 8.79 -1.27 -6.63
CA ILE A 465 8.75 -2.07 -7.87
C ILE A 465 7.85 -1.39 -8.90
N GLU A 466 6.64 -0.94 -8.52
CA GLU A 466 5.70 -0.31 -9.46
C GLU A 466 6.17 1.08 -9.91
N HIS A 467 6.67 1.88 -8.96
CA HIS A 467 7.23 3.21 -9.19
C HIS A 467 8.37 3.16 -10.23
N LEU A 468 9.29 2.22 -10.07
CA LEU A 468 10.44 2.04 -10.98
C LEU A 468 10.13 1.16 -12.20
N GLY A 469 8.98 0.49 -12.24
CA GLY A 469 8.66 -0.52 -13.25
C GLY A 469 9.68 -1.66 -13.30
N GLY A 470 10.21 -2.03 -12.13
CA GLY A 470 11.30 -3.02 -11.96
C GLY A 470 12.69 -2.52 -12.38
N ASN A 471 12.84 -1.28 -12.83
CA ASN A 471 14.12 -0.72 -13.27
C ASN A 471 14.87 -0.10 -12.10
N PHE A 472 15.41 -0.94 -11.21
CA PHE A 472 16.15 -0.47 -10.05
C PHE A 472 17.40 0.33 -10.45
N PRO A 473 17.73 1.42 -9.71
CA PRO A 473 19.04 2.06 -9.81
C PRO A 473 20.15 1.08 -9.42
N LEU A 474 21.39 1.38 -9.80
CA LEU A 474 22.51 0.46 -9.63
C LEU A 474 22.69 0.04 -8.18
N TRP A 475 22.57 0.98 -7.24
CA TRP A 475 22.76 0.67 -5.82
C TRP A 475 21.69 -0.27 -5.24
N LEU A 476 20.46 -0.25 -5.77
CA LEU A 476 19.34 -1.13 -5.36
C LEU A 476 19.27 -2.44 -6.14
N SER A 477 19.85 -2.51 -7.34
CA SER A 477 19.68 -3.68 -8.19
C SER A 477 20.22 -4.94 -7.51
N PRO A 478 19.42 -6.03 -7.39
CA PRO A 478 19.87 -7.29 -6.80
C PRO A 478 21.08 -7.88 -7.51
N ILE A 479 21.14 -7.70 -8.83
CA ILE A 479 22.28 -8.00 -9.67
C ILE A 479 22.63 -6.72 -10.42
N GLN A 480 23.85 -6.23 -10.21
CA GLN A 480 24.35 -4.99 -10.80
C GLN A 480 24.96 -5.23 -12.17
N VAL A 481 25.64 -6.36 -12.32
CA VAL A 481 26.37 -6.74 -13.52
C VAL A 481 26.11 -8.21 -13.84
N ARG A 482 25.79 -8.51 -15.11
CA ARG A 482 25.84 -9.89 -15.62
C ARG A 482 26.96 -10.05 -16.62
N VAL A 483 27.86 -11.00 -16.38
CA VAL A 483 28.97 -11.34 -17.26
C VAL A 483 28.51 -12.44 -18.22
N LEU A 484 28.51 -12.15 -19.52
CA LEU A 484 28.06 -13.03 -20.61
C LEU A 484 29.27 -13.49 -21.42
N THR A 485 29.39 -14.81 -21.64
CA THR A 485 30.38 -15.32 -22.58
C THR A 485 29.81 -15.47 -23.98
N VAL A 486 30.63 -15.19 -24.99
CA VAL A 486 30.30 -15.48 -26.40
C VAL A 486 30.37 -16.98 -26.67
N THR A 487 31.35 -17.68 -26.09
CA THR A 487 31.47 -19.14 -26.14
C THR A 487 31.82 -19.72 -24.78
N GLU A 488 31.66 -21.02 -24.59
CA GLU A 488 32.04 -21.69 -23.33
C GLU A 488 33.56 -21.63 -23.06
N LYS A 489 34.39 -21.36 -24.08
CA LYS A 489 35.86 -21.30 -23.93
C LYS A 489 36.32 -20.17 -23.01
N GLU A 490 35.52 -19.11 -22.90
CA GLU A 490 35.80 -17.96 -22.04
C GLU A 490 35.20 -18.10 -20.63
N ALA A 491 34.61 -19.25 -20.27
CA ALA A 491 33.92 -19.45 -18.99
C ALA A 491 34.82 -19.21 -17.77
N SER A 492 36.05 -19.72 -17.77
CA SER A 492 37.00 -19.51 -16.66
C SER A 492 37.31 -18.03 -16.46
N TYR A 493 37.60 -17.30 -17.54
CA TYR A 493 37.89 -15.88 -17.47
C TYR A 493 36.67 -15.08 -16.98
N ALA A 494 35.46 -15.43 -17.44
CA ALA A 494 34.22 -14.80 -16.98
C ALA A 494 33.96 -15.03 -15.48
N GLN A 495 34.25 -16.22 -14.97
CA GLN A 495 34.16 -16.53 -13.54
C GLN A 495 35.19 -15.72 -12.74
N ASP A 496 36.43 -15.60 -13.21
CA ASP A 496 37.48 -14.81 -12.56
C ASP A 496 37.08 -13.33 -12.47
N ILE A 497 36.58 -12.75 -13.57
CA ILE A 497 36.09 -11.36 -13.61
C ILE A 497 34.91 -11.18 -12.66
N CYS A 498 33.95 -12.09 -12.66
CA CYS A 498 32.80 -12.03 -11.76
C CYS A 498 33.22 -12.14 -10.29
N GLN A 499 34.22 -12.96 -9.97
CA GLN A 499 34.73 -13.11 -8.62
C GLN A 499 35.46 -11.84 -8.15
N GLN A 500 36.26 -11.22 -9.01
CA GLN A 500 36.90 -9.93 -8.72
C GLN A 500 35.84 -8.85 -8.44
N MET A 501 34.79 -8.77 -9.25
CA MET A 501 33.66 -7.86 -9.01
C MET A 501 33.02 -8.09 -7.63
N ARG A 502 32.78 -9.35 -7.24
CA ARG A 502 32.19 -9.69 -5.94
C ARG A 502 33.08 -9.33 -4.76
N THR A 503 34.39 -9.60 -4.85
CA THR A 503 35.36 -9.21 -3.82
C THR A 503 35.36 -7.70 -3.59
N GLU A 504 35.08 -6.92 -4.64
CA GLU A 504 34.98 -5.46 -4.60
C GLU A 504 33.58 -4.94 -4.23
N GLY A 505 32.68 -5.81 -3.77
CA GLY A 505 31.34 -5.46 -3.31
C GLY A 505 30.29 -5.28 -4.41
N ILE A 506 30.63 -5.59 -5.67
CA ILE A 506 29.70 -5.54 -6.80
C ILE A 506 28.92 -6.85 -6.89
N ARG A 507 27.58 -6.75 -6.92
CA ARG A 507 26.68 -7.91 -7.06
C ARG A 507 26.66 -8.38 -8.50
N ALA A 508 27.65 -9.20 -8.87
CA ALA A 508 27.80 -9.74 -10.21
C ALA A 508 27.38 -11.22 -10.30
N GLU A 509 26.86 -11.61 -11.47
CA GLU A 509 26.63 -13.02 -11.83
C GLU A 509 27.16 -13.32 -13.23
N VAL A 510 27.31 -14.61 -13.53
CA VAL A 510 27.87 -15.09 -14.79
C VAL A 510 26.86 -15.95 -15.55
N ASP A 511 26.81 -15.81 -16.86
CA ASP A 511 26.04 -16.65 -17.78
C ASP A 511 26.96 -17.27 -18.84
N VAL A 512 27.38 -18.49 -18.54
CA VAL A 512 28.26 -19.31 -19.40
C VAL A 512 27.50 -20.36 -20.22
N ARG A 513 26.16 -20.33 -20.23
CA ARG A 513 25.34 -21.33 -20.96
C ARG A 513 25.70 -21.36 -22.45
N ASN A 514 25.55 -22.51 -23.11
CA ASN A 514 25.73 -22.64 -24.55
C ASN A 514 24.52 -22.11 -25.34
N GLU A 515 24.26 -20.82 -25.20
CA GLU A 515 23.15 -20.11 -25.85
C GLU A 515 23.68 -19.00 -26.74
N MET A 516 22.92 -18.63 -27.77
CA MET A 516 23.27 -17.50 -28.63
C MET A 516 23.41 -16.22 -27.78
N LEU A 517 24.47 -15.43 -28.01
CA LEU A 517 24.70 -14.18 -27.27
C LEU A 517 23.48 -13.25 -27.31
N GLY A 518 22.80 -13.16 -28.46
CA GLY A 518 21.58 -12.34 -28.59
C GLY A 518 20.44 -12.79 -27.66
N TYR A 519 20.30 -14.10 -27.42
CA TYR A 519 19.34 -14.65 -26.46
C TYR A 519 19.73 -14.25 -25.03
N LYS A 520 20.99 -14.44 -24.65
CA LYS A 520 21.52 -14.05 -23.32
C LYS A 520 21.34 -12.55 -23.04
N VAL A 521 21.66 -11.70 -24.02
CA VAL A 521 21.46 -10.25 -23.92
C VAL A 521 19.99 -9.93 -23.71
N ARG A 522 19.08 -10.51 -24.51
CA ARG A 522 17.63 -10.28 -24.38
C ARG A 522 17.09 -10.70 -23.01
N GLU A 523 17.48 -11.87 -22.52
CA GLU A 523 17.06 -12.34 -21.19
C GLU A 523 17.56 -11.42 -20.08
N THR A 524 18.79 -10.90 -20.22
CA THR A 524 19.38 -9.92 -19.29
C THR A 524 18.69 -8.56 -19.34
N GLU A 525 18.21 -8.14 -20.50
CA GLU A 525 17.41 -6.92 -20.67
C GLU A 525 16.03 -7.09 -20.00
N LEU A 526 15.40 -8.27 -20.14
CA LEU A 526 14.13 -8.63 -19.48
C LEU A 526 14.26 -8.71 -17.96
N ASP A 527 15.40 -9.20 -17.47
CA ASP A 527 15.78 -9.19 -16.05
C ASP A 527 16.12 -7.79 -15.53
N ARG A 528 16.14 -6.79 -16.42
CA ARG A 528 16.33 -5.37 -16.10
C ARG A 528 17.68 -5.05 -15.43
N ILE A 529 18.71 -5.87 -15.65
CA ILE A 529 20.04 -5.70 -15.05
C ILE A 529 20.74 -4.44 -15.58
N PRO A 530 21.34 -3.59 -14.73
CA PRO A 530 21.93 -2.31 -15.15
C PRO A 530 23.05 -2.42 -16.18
N TYR A 531 23.97 -3.37 -16.01
CA TYR A 531 25.13 -3.56 -16.89
C TYR A 531 25.31 -5.02 -17.30
N MET A 532 25.76 -5.20 -18.54
CA MET A 532 26.17 -6.49 -19.07
C MET A 532 27.63 -6.39 -19.49
N VAL A 533 28.43 -7.40 -19.16
CA VAL A 533 29.83 -7.49 -19.58
C VAL A 533 29.93 -8.65 -20.56
N ILE A 534 30.28 -8.36 -21.81
CA ILE A 534 30.38 -9.36 -22.88
C ILE A 534 31.85 -9.74 -23.04
N LEU A 535 32.16 -11.02 -22.91
CA LEU A 535 33.51 -11.57 -23.00
C LEU A 535 33.60 -12.56 -24.17
N GLY A 536 34.35 -12.17 -25.20
CA GLY A 536 34.77 -13.05 -26.28
C GLY A 536 36.27 -13.32 -26.26
N LYS A 537 36.75 -13.99 -27.31
CA LYS A 537 38.16 -14.34 -27.48
C LYS A 537 39.09 -13.13 -27.46
N GLU A 538 38.67 -12.01 -28.04
CA GLU A 538 39.51 -10.79 -28.11
C GLU A 538 39.57 -10.07 -26.76
N GLU A 539 38.45 -9.99 -26.04
CA GLU A 539 38.38 -9.48 -24.66
C GLU A 539 39.30 -10.28 -23.73
N ALA A 540 39.21 -11.62 -23.78
CA ALA A 540 40.03 -12.50 -22.96
C ALA A 540 41.53 -12.36 -23.25
N LYS A 541 41.91 -12.26 -24.54
CA LYS A 541 43.31 -12.07 -24.94
C LYS A 541 43.88 -10.72 -24.49
N LYS A 542 43.11 -9.64 -24.65
CA LYS A 542 43.55 -8.27 -24.35
C LYS A 542 43.34 -7.88 -22.89
N LYS A 543 42.68 -8.74 -22.10
CA LYS A 543 42.26 -8.47 -20.72
C LYS A 543 41.43 -7.18 -20.60
N VAL A 544 40.51 -6.99 -21.54
CA VAL A 544 39.57 -5.85 -21.57
C VAL A 544 38.14 -6.34 -21.60
N LEU A 545 37.19 -5.46 -21.28
CA LEU A 545 35.76 -5.73 -21.24
C LEU A 545 35.03 -5.01 -22.37
N THR A 546 33.97 -5.63 -22.89
CA THR A 546 32.91 -4.93 -23.62
C THR A 546 31.72 -4.76 -22.69
N VAL A 547 31.43 -3.52 -22.26
CA VAL A 547 30.33 -3.20 -21.34
C VAL A 547 29.14 -2.69 -22.14
N ARG A 548 27.98 -3.30 -21.94
CA ARG A 548 26.70 -2.83 -22.47
C ARG A 548 25.87 -2.28 -21.32
N GLU A 549 25.50 -1.02 -21.42
CA GLU A 549 24.53 -0.40 -20.52
C GLU A 549 23.12 -0.81 -20.91
N LYS A 550 22.22 -0.88 -19.94
CA LYS A 550 20.80 -1.16 -20.17
C LYS A 550 20.13 -0.22 -21.18
N LYS A 551 20.60 1.02 -21.32
CA LYS A 551 20.10 1.99 -22.32
C LYS A 551 20.58 1.71 -23.75
N GLY A 552 21.32 0.62 -23.97
CA GLY A 552 21.81 0.18 -25.28
C GLY A 552 23.16 0.75 -25.69
N ASN A 553 23.81 1.55 -24.83
CA ASN A 553 25.16 2.07 -25.10
C ASN A 553 26.22 0.99 -24.87
N ASN A 554 27.17 0.87 -25.80
CA ASN A 554 28.24 -0.12 -25.73
C ASN A 554 29.60 0.59 -25.57
N LEU A 555 30.26 0.33 -24.46
CA LEU A 555 31.62 0.77 -24.18
C LEU A 555 32.57 -0.40 -24.47
N LYS A 556 33.48 -0.22 -25.43
CA LYS A 556 34.46 -1.25 -25.82
C LYS A 556 35.83 -0.96 -25.22
N ASN A 557 36.64 -2.01 -25.05
CA ASN A 557 38.01 -1.92 -24.52
C ASN A 557 38.08 -1.29 -23.12
N VAL A 558 37.09 -1.57 -22.27
CA VAL A 558 37.03 -1.04 -20.91
C VAL A 558 37.95 -1.85 -20.01
N ILE A 559 38.77 -1.19 -19.20
CA ILE A 559 39.62 -1.82 -18.20
C ILE A 559 38.77 -2.17 -16.97
N LEU A 560 39.00 -3.35 -16.37
CA LEU A 560 38.18 -3.83 -15.25
C LEU A 560 38.24 -2.87 -14.05
N GLU A 561 39.44 -2.41 -13.70
CA GLU A 561 39.67 -1.50 -12.58
C GLU A 561 38.88 -0.19 -12.72
N ASP A 562 38.93 0.42 -13.92
CA ASP A 562 38.18 1.64 -14.23
C ASP A 562 36.67 1.40 -14.14
N PHE A 563 36.20 0.26 -14.64
CA PHE A 563 34.79 -0.10 -14.57
C PHE A 563 34.32 -0.31 -13.13
N LEU A 564 35.10 -1.00 -12.31
CA LEU A 564 34.81 -1.19 -10.88
C LEU A 564 34.75 0.13 -10.14
N GLN A 565 35.70 1.04 -10.40
CA GLN A 565 35.71 2.37 -9.78
C GLN A 565 34.45 3.16 -10.17
N MET A 566 34.10 3.16 -11.46
CA MET A 566 32.87 3.80 -11.94
C MET A 566 31.61 3.23 -11.25
N LEU A 567 31.50 1.90 -11.13
CA LEU A 567 30.36 1.28 -10.46
C LEU A 567 30.28 1.65 -8.98
N LYS A 568 31.40 1.63 -8.26
CA LYS A 568 31.46 2.01 -6.85
C LYS A 568 31.06 3.46 -6.63
N ASP A 569 31.51 4.36 -7.50
CA ASP A 569 31.16 5.78 -7.41
C ASP A 569 29.65 5.99 -7.64
N LYS A 570 29.07 5.34 -8.65
CA LYS A 570 27.62 5.36 -8.90
C LYS A 570 26.81 4.76 -7.75
N VAL A 571 27.26 3.64 -7.17
CA VAL A 571 26.62 3.04 -5.99
C VAL A 571 26.65 3.99 -4.80
N LYS A 572 27.80 4.64 -4.55
CA LYS A 572 27.97 5.61 -3.47
C LYS A 572 27.10 6.86 -3.67
N GLN A 573 26.95 7.31 -4.92
CA GLN A 573 26.07 8.42 -5.30
C GLN A 573 24.59 8.02 -5.37
N ARG A 574 24.27 6.73 -5.18
CA ARG A 574 22.91 6.15 -5.22
C ARG A 574 22.22 6.34 -6.57
N GLU A 575 23.01 6.23 -7.64
CA GLU A 575 22.53 6.25 -9.03
C GLU A 575 22.00 4.90 -9.51
#